data_AF-A0A3T4WXQ0-F1
#
_entry.id   AF-A0A3T4WXQ0-F1
#
_cell.length_a   1.000
_cell.length_b   1.000
_cell.length_c   1.000
_cell.angle_alpha   90.00
_cell.angle_beta   90.00
_cell.angle_gamma   90.00
#
_symmetry.space_group_name_H-M   'P 1'
#
loop_
_entity.id
_entity.type
_entity.pdbx_description
1 polymer ?
#
loop_
_entity_poly.entity_id
_entity_poly.type
_entity_poly.pdbx_seq_one_letter_code
_entity_poly.pdbx_strand_id
1 'polypeptide(L)'
;MELQDWRKEPRKKYSNEFKLRMVELASQPGACVAQIARENGVELLPVEITPDEQKEPVAAIAPSLSTSTQTRVSASSCKVEFRHGNMTLENPSPELLTVLIRELSGRGR
;
A
#
# COMPACT_ATOMS: atom_id res chain seq x y z
N MET A 1 30.66 14.11 -4.07
CA MET A 1 29.60 13.14 -3.76
C MET A 1 29.53 12.20 -4.96
N GLU A 2 30.25 11.08 -4.90
CA GLU A 2 30.25 10.10 -5.98
C GLU A 2 29.00 9.23 -5.85
N LEU A 3 28.08 9.34 -6.81
CA LEU A 3 26.99 8.39 -6.96
C LEU A 3 27.62 7.05 -7.34
N GLN A 4 27.52 6.06 -6.44
CA GLN A 4 28.07 4.74 -6.69
C GLN A 4 27.52 4.21 -8.02
N ASP A 5 28.41 3.93 -8.97
CA ASP A 5 28.08 3.44 -10.31
C ASP A 5 27.82 1.93 -10.25
N TRP A 6 26.81 1.54 -9.47
CA TRP A 6 26.34 0.15 -9.31
C TRP A 6 25.97 -0.53 -10.64
N ARG A 7 25.86 0.26 -11.71
CA ARG A 7 25.64 -0.18 -13.10
C ARG A 7 26.86 -0.90 -13.69
N LYS A 8 28.07 -0.67 -13.18
CA LYS A 8 29.33 -1.29 -13.67
C LYS A 8 29.62 -2.66 -13.05
N GLU A 9 28.89 -3.06 -12.01
CA GLU A 9 29.16 -4.32 -11.33
C GLU A 9 28.69 -5.55 -12.14
N PRO A 10 29.48 -6.63 -12.17
CA PRO A 10 29.11 -7.85 -12.87
C PRO A 10 27.84 -8.45 -12.25
N ARG A 11 26.79 -8.60 -13.07
CA ARG A 11 25.53 -9.20 -12.64
C ARG A 11 25.73 -10.63 -12.15
N LYS A 12 25.33 -10.90 -10.92
CA LYS A 12 25.29 -12.26 -10.33
C LYS A 12 24.33 -13.13 -11.16
N LYS A 13 24.82 -14.27 -11.66
CA LYS A 13 24.00 -15.28 -12.37
C LYS A 13 23.56 -16.34 -11.36
N TYR A 14 22.25 -16.48 -11.20
CA TYR A 14 21.65 -17.49 -10.31
C TYR A 14 21.19 -18.73 -11.10
N SER A 15 21.28 -19.92 -10.47
CA SER A 15 20.70 -21.16 -11.00
C SER A 15 19.18 -21.03 -11.15
N ASN A 16 18.59 -21.81 -12.05
CA ASN A 16 17.14 -21.80 -12.29
C ASN A 16 16.36 -22.18 -11.01
N GLU A 17 16.86 -23.19 -10.30
CA GLU A 17 16.31 -23.68 -9.02
C GLU A 17 16.20 -22.56 -7.99
N PHE A 18 17.26 -21.74 -7.90
CA PHE A 18 17.33 -20.61 -6.97
C PHE A 18 16.32 -19.53 -7.35
N LYS A 19 16.17 -19.23 -8.65
CA LYS A 19 15.19 -18.25 -9.13
C LYS A 19 13.77 -18.69 -8.83
N LEU A 20 13.45 -19.97 -9.08
CA LEU A 20 12.12 -20.53 -8.79
C LEU A 20 11.81 -20.45 -7.29
N ARG A 21 12.77 -20.79 -6.42
CA ARG A 21 12.61 -20.67 -4.97
C ARG A 21 12.36 -19.23 -4.51
N MET A 22 13.06 -18.25 -5.08
CA MET A 22 12.85 -16.83 -4.75
C MET A 22 11.43 -16.36 -5.15
N VAL A 23 10.93 -16.80 -6.31
CA VAL A 23 9.57 -16.49 -6.77
C VAL A 23 8.53 -17.13 -5.87
N GLU A 24 8.71 -18.39 -5.49
CA GLU A 24 7.80 -19.11 -4.59
C GLU A 24 7.70 -18.43 -3.21
N LEU A 25 8.83 -17.98 -2.66
CA LEU A 25 8.86 -17.23 -1.41
C LEU A 25 8.17 -15.88 -1.54
N ALA A 26 8.41 -15.14 -2.63
CA ALA A 26 7.80 -13.85 -2.87
C ALA A 26 6.30 -13.93 -3.19
N SER A 27 5.81 -15.09 -3.66
CA SER A 27 4.41 -15.32 -3.96
C SER A 27 3.56 -15.60 -2.71
N GLN A 28 4.16 -15.78 -1.54
CA GLN A 28 3.42 -15.99 -0.30
C GLN A 28 2.71 -14.68 0.13
N PRO A 29 1.44 -14.73 0.54
CA PRO A 29 0.74 -13.55 1.04
C PRO A 29 1.43 -13.02 2.29
N GLY A 30 1.83 -11.74 2.26
CA GLY A 30 2.60 -11.11 3.34
C GLY A 30 4.13 -11.23 3.21
N ALA A 31 4.63 -11.82 2.13
CA ALA A 31 6.05 -11.85 1.83
C ALA A 31 6.63 -10.45 1.57
N CYS A 32 7.71 -10.11 2.27
CA CYS A 32 8.50 -8.92 1.99
C CYS A 32 9.69 -9.28 1.09
N VAL A 33 9.66 -8.82 -0.16
CA VAL A 33 10.72 -9.07 -1.15
C VAL A 33 12.10 -8.61 -0.66
N ALA A 34 12.16 -7.47 0.06
CA ALA A 34 13.40 -6.97 0.64
C ALA A 34 13.96 -7.89 1.72
N GLN A 35 13.10 -8.48 2.55
CA GLN A 35 13.52 -9.43 3.58
C GLN A 35 13.99 -10.74 2.96
N ILE A 36 13.24 -11.31 2.01
CA ILE A 36 13.61 -12.54 1.30
C ILE A 36 14.95 -12.36 0.59
N ALA A 37 15.17 -11.23 -0.07
CA ALA A 37 16.43 -10.93 -0.72
C ALA A 37 17.59 -10.87 0.28
N ARG A 38 17.42 -10.16 1.40
CA ARG A 38 18.43 -10.07 2.46
C ARG A 38 18.77 -11.42 3.09
N GLU A 39 17.78 -12.26 3.36
CA GLU A 39 17.94 -13.61 3.93
C GLU A 39 18.64 -14.57 2.96
N ASN A 40 18.45 -14.37 1.65
CA ASN A 40 19.05 -15.20 0.60
C ASN A 40 20.32 -14.59 -0.03
N GLY A 41 20.87 -13.51 0.54
CA GLY A 41 22.08 -12.84 0.03
C GLY A 41 21.92 -12.22 -1.36
N VAL A 42 20.68 -11.91 -1.75
CA VAL A 42 20.36 -11.18 -2.98
C VAL A 42 20.40 -9.69 -2.68
N GLU A 43 21.30 -9.02 -3.38
CA GLU A 43 21.49 -7.59 -3.27
C GLU A 43 20.46 -6.87 -4.15
N LEU A 44 19.50 -6.19 -3.51
CA LEU A 44 18.54 -5.35 -4.20
C LEU A 44 19.19 -3.99 -4.45
N LEU A 45 19.30 -3.64 -5.73
CA LEU A 45 19.78 -2.31 -6.12
C LEU A 45 18.70 -1.28 -5.80
N PRO A 46 19.08 -0.09 -5.27
CA PRO A 46 18.14 0.99 -5.06
C PRO A 46 17.56 1.40 -6.42
N VAL A 47 16.24 1.27 -6.56
CA VAL A 47 15.52 1.80 -7.71
C VAL A 47 15.28 3.27 -7.43
N GLU A 48 15.97 4.16 -8.16
CA GLU A 48 15.63 5.58 -8.16
C GLU A 48 14.29 5.74 -8.89
N ILE A 49 13.24 5.99 -8.13
CA ILE A 49 11.98 6.48 -8.69
C ILE A 49 12.28 7.91 -9.10
N THR A 50 12.59 8.14 -10.38
CA THR A 50 12.55 9.49 -10.93
C THR A 50 11.12 10.00 -10.68
N PRO A 51 10.92 11.05 -9.86
CA PRO A 51 9.61 11.64 -9.73
C PRO A 51 9.23 12.15 -11.13
N ASP A 52 8.15 11.60 -11.66
CA ASP A 52 7.53 12.09 -12.88
C ASP A 52 7.23 13.58 -12.70
N GLU A 53 7.88 14.44 -13.48
CA GLU A 53 7.53 15.86 -13.56
C GLU A 53 6.12 15.95 -14.11
N GLN A 54 5.10 16.01 -13.25
CA GLN A 54 3.92 16.83 -13.46
C GLN A 54 3.01 16.96 -12.22
N LYS A 55 3.17 18.15 -11.61
CA LYS A 55 2.13 18.99 -11.00
C LYS A 55 1.72 18.71 -9.55
N GLU A 56 2.38 19.44 -8.65
CA GLU A 56 1.85 19.88 -7.35
C GLU A 56 0.51 20.65 -7.51
N PRO A 57 -0.39 20.67 -6.50
CA PRO A 57 -0.17 21.51 -5.33
C PRO A 57 -0.34 20.77 -4.00
N VAL A 58 0.69 20.89 -3.16
CA VAL A 58 0.64 21.36 -1.78
C VAL A 58 -0.72 21.25 -1.06
N ALA A 59 -0.78 20.42 -0.04
CA ALA A 59 -1.55 20.68 1.17
C ALA A 59 -1.00 19.81 2.31
N ALA A 60 -0.06 20.39 3.05
CA ALA A 60 0.29 19.94 4.38
C ALA A 60 -0.93 20.10 5.29
N ILE A 61 -1.43 19.02 5.90
CA ILE A 61 -2.16 19.09 7.17
C ILE A 61 -1.86 17.82 7.97
N ALA A 62 -0.96 17.95 8.93
CA ALA A 62 -0.97 17.12 10.13
C ALA A 62 -1.98 17.72 11.14
N PRO A 63 -2.27 17.05 12.26
CA PRO A 63 -3.30 16.03 12.43
C PRO A 63 -4.44 16.56 13.33
N SER A 64 -5.71 16.27 13.03
CA SER A 64 -6.76 16.44 14.05
C SER A 64 -8.06 15.71 13.71
N LEU A 65 -8.40 14.81 14.62
CA LEU A 65 -9.74 14.40 15.07
C LEU A 65 -10.95 14.99 14.31
N SER A 66 -11.73 14.06 13.75
CA SER A 66 -13.19 14.03 13.70
C SER A 66 -13.93 15.37 13.69
N THR A 67 -14.36 15.82 12.51
CA THR A 67 -15.67 16.46 12.38
C THR A 67 -16.30 16.01 11.07
N SER A 68 -17.38 15.24 11.22
CA SER A 68 -18.27 14.80 10.17
C SER A 68 -18.91 16.02 9.50
N THR A 69 -18.28 16.55 8.46
CA THR A 69 -18.97 17.37 7.46
C THR A 69 -19.31 16.43 6.31
N GLN A 70 -20.61 16.14 6.20
CA GLN A 70 -21.25 15.27 5.24
C GLN A 70 -20.97 15.75 3.80
N THR A 71 -19.79 15.43 3.27
CA THR A 71 -19.51 15.49 1.85
C THR A 71 -20.46 14.48 1.20
N ARG A 72 -21.22 14.94 0.20
CA ARG A 72 -22.17 14.10 -0.55
C ARG A 72 -21.36 13.07 -1.35
N VAL A 73 -21.01 11.96 -0.70
CA VAL A 73 -20.23 10.88 -1.30
C VAL A 73 -21.17 10.05 -2.16
N SER A 74 -21.27 10.38 -3.44
CA SER A 74 -21.73 9.44 -4.45
C SER A 74 -20.58 8.48 -4.78
N ALA A 75 -20.37 7.47 -3.94
CA ALA A 75 -19.42 6.39 -4.21
C ALA A 75 -20.16 5.21 -4.85
N SER A 76 -19.68 4.75 -6.01
CA SER A 76 -20.22 3.58 -6.70
C SER A 76 -19.93 2.26 -5.97
N SER A 77 -19.11 2.26 -4.92
CA SER A 77 -18.95 1.14 -3.99
C SER A 77 -18.30 1.62 -2.68
N CYS A 78 -18.72 1.06 -1.55
CA CYS A 78 -18.20 1.35 -0.21
C CYS A 78 -17.87 0.04 0.52
N LYS A 79 -16.64 -0.10 1.00
CA LYS A 79 -16.22 -1.25 1.82
C LYS A 79 -15.99 -0.81 3.26
N VAL A 80 -16.64 -1.49 4.19
CA VAL A 80 -16.55 -1.25 5.62
C VAL A 80 -16.01 -2.51 6.28
N GLU A 81 -14.92 -2.40 7.02
CA GLU A 81 -14.26 -3.54 7.65
C GLU A 81 -14.36 -3.47 9.18
N PHE A 82 -14.89 -4.54 9.77
CA PHE A 82 -14.99 -4.73 11.20
C PHE A 82 -13.96 -5.75 11.67
N ARG A 83 -13.72 -5.78 12.98
CA ARG A 83 -12.88 -6.79 13.64
C ARG A 83 -13.26 -8.23 13.28
N HIS A 84 -14.53 -8.48 12.94
CA HIS A 84 -15.10 -9.82 12.74
C HIS A 84 -15.51 -10.10 11.29
N GLY A 85 -15.10 -9.24 10.37
CA GLY A 85 -15.45 -9.40 8.97
C GLY A 85 -15.69 -8.05 8.31
N ASN A 86 -15.58 -8.07 6.99
CA ASN A 86 -15.82 -6.91 6.17
C ASN A 86 -17.10 -7.06 5.37
N MET A 87 -17.62 -5.90 4.97
CA MET A 87 -18.86 -5.75 4.25
C MET A 87 -18.65 -4.73 3.14
N THR A 88 -18.78 -5.19 1.90
CA THR A 88 -18.78 -4.36 0.68
C THR A 88 -20.20 -4.09 0.24
N LEU A 89 -20.49 -2.83 -0.07
CA LEU A 89 -21.74 -2.34 -0.63
C LEU A 89 -21.46 -1.72 -1.99
N GLU A 90 -22.07 -2.23 -3.05
CA GLU A 90 -21.96 -1.62 -4.38
C GLU A 90 -23.11 -0.62 -4.60
N ASN A 91 -22.74 0.57 -5.09
CA ASN A 91 -23.56 1.76 -5.30
C ASN A 91 -24.52 2.12 -4.14
N PRO A 92 -24.04 2.21 -2.89
CA PRO A 92 -24.89 2.56 -1.77
C PRO A 92 -25.35 4.03 -1.87
N SER A 93 -26.60 4.29 -1.50
CA SER A 93 -27.11 5.66 -1.45
C SER A 93 -26.39 6.46 -0.36
N PRO A 94 -26.19 7.78 -0.54
CA PRO A 94 -25.45 8.62 0.39
C PRO A 94 -26.09 8.68 1.79
N GLU A 95 -27.40 8.47 1.88
CA GLU A 95 -28.13 8.35 3.15
C GLU A 95 -27.68 7.12 3.95
N LEU A 96 -27.50 5.97 3.28
CA LEU A 96 -27.09 4.72 3.92
C LEU A 96 -25.65 4.78 4.43
N LEU A 97 -24.74 5.41 3.68
CA LEU A 97 -23.34 5.56 4.09
C LEU A 97 -23.17 6.45 5.32
N THR A 98 -23.94 7.54 5.40
CA THR A 98 -23.92 8.45 6.54
C THR A 98 -24.30 7.71 7.84
N VAL A 99 -25.31 6.85 7.78
CA VAL A 99 -25.79 6.09 8.94
C VAL A 99 -24.73 5.09 9.42
N LEU A 100 -24.06 4.38 8.51
CA LEU A 100 -23.02 3.41 8.86
C LEU A 100 -21.83 4.05 9.57
N ILE A 101 -21.27 5.14 9.04
CA ILE A 101 -20.08 5.79 9.60
C ILE A 101 -20.36 6.31 11.03
N ARG A 102 -21.57 6.84 11.27
CA ARG A 102 -21.97 7.35 12.58
C ARG A 102 -22.08 6.24 13.63
N GLU A 103 -22.67 5.10 13.32
CA GLU A 103 -22.83 3.98 14.27
C GLU A 103 -21.49 3.33 14.65
N LEU A 104 -20.56 3.26 13.71
CA LEU A 104 -19.29 2.56 13.90
C LEU A 104 -18.25 3.39 14.66
N SER A 105 -18.29 4.71 14.47
CA SER A 105 -17.37 5.64 15.14
C SER A 105 -17.74 5.89 16.61
N GLY A 106 -18.93 5.45 17.06
CA GLY A 106 -19.47 5.69 18.41
C GLY A 106 -19.21 4.61 19.47
N ARG A 107 -18.50 3.52 19.15
CA ARG A 107 -18.22 2.40 20.08
C ARG A 107 -16.72 2.25 20.39
N GLY A 108 -16.16 3.25 21.07
CA GLY A 108 -14.88 3.13 21.77
C GLY A 108 -15.11 2.82 23.26
N ARG A 109 -14.56 1.70 23.74
CA ARG A 109 -14.26 1.49 25.16
C ARG A 109 -12.75 1.58 25.34
#